data_AF-A0A9Q9A016-F1
#
_entry.id   AF-A0A9Q9A016-F1
#
_cell.length_a   1.000
_cell.length_b   1.000
_cell.length_c   1.000
_cell.angle_alpha   90.00
_cell.angle_beta   90.00
_cell.angle_gamma   90.00
#
_symmetry.space_group_name_H-M   'P 1'
#
loop_
_entity.id
_entity.type
_entity.pdbx_description
1 polymer ?
#
loop_
_entity_poly.entity_id
_entity_poly.type
_entity_poly.pdbx_seq_one_letter_code
_entity_poly.pdbx_strand_id
1 'polypeptide(L)'
;MRFNFRLDSQLFLDLDLLFYLSFGYVRVHMAYSCGIPPKRMRQIMDNQTNRPWDAVAPTGPIYRVKDAAAYLGISITNYYEKVARGSLPAPLKIGGHASGVPAPWLDSVIAHAAAGVAR
;
A
#
# COMPACT_ATOMS: atom_id res chain seq x y z
N MET A 1 -55.93 29.59 -9.02
CA MET A 1 -54.47 29.37 -8.99
C MET A 1 -54.20 27.91 -9.32
N ARG A 2 -53.57 27.65 -10.48
CA ARG A 2 -53.17 26.31 -10.94
C ARG A 2 -51.69 26.13 -10.59
N PHE A 3 -51.34 25.01 -9.97
CA PHE A 3 -49.98 24.47 -10.02
C PHE A 3 -50.05 23.02 -10.48
N ASN A 4 -49.83 22.84 -11.78
CA ASN A 4 -49.47 21.57 -12.38
C ASN A 4 -47.97 21.39 -12.16
N PHE A 5 -47.56 20.34 -11.45
CA PHE A 5 -46.20 19.81 -11.56
C PHE A 5 -46.31 18.40 -12.14
N ARG A 6 -46.08 18.34 -13.45
CA ARG A 6 -45.88 17.12 -14.23
C ARG A 6 -44.43 16.70 -13.96
N LEU A 7 -44.25 15.50 -13.39
CA LEU A 7 -42.95 14.86 -13.19
C LEU A 7 -42.45 14.36 -14.55
N ASP A 8 -41.63 15.16 -15.22
CA ASP A 8 -40.80 14.68 -16.32
C ASP A 8 -39.65 13.86 -15.75
N SER A 9 -39.62 12.60 -16.18
CA SER A 9 -38.74 11.53 -15.74
C SER A 9 -37.47 11.56 -16.58
N GLN A 10 -36.49 12.36 -16.14
CA GLN A 10 -35.10 12.24 -16.56
C GLN A 10 -34.22 12.14 -15.31
N LEU A 11 -34.12 10.93 -14.77
CA LEU A 11 -33.03 10.52 -13.87
C LEU A 11 -32.33 9.32 -14.51
N PHE A 12 -31.73 9.61 -15.66
CA PHE A 12 -30.59 8.87 -16.17
C PHE A 12 -29.38 9.76 -15.85
N LEU A 13 -28.35 9.15 -15.27
CA LEU A 13 -27.02 9.68 -14.94
C LEU A 13 -26.74 9.97 -13.45
N ASP A 14 -25.85 9.12 -12.94
CA ASP A 14 -24.76 9.41 -11.99
C ASP A 14 -25.09 9.62 -10.52
N LEU A 15 -25.51 8.51 -9.89
CA LEU A 15 -25.46 8.32 -8.43
C LEU A 15 -24.13 7.75 -7.91
N ASP A 16 -23.08 7.68 -8.74
CA ASP A 16 -21.77 7.16 -8.33
C ASP A 16 -20.70 8.24 -8.04
N LEU A 17 -20.95 9.51 -8.39
CA LEU A 17 -19.95 10.58 -8.22
C LEU A 17 -20.01 11.31 -6.86
N LEU A 18 -21.06 11.10 -6.06
CA LEU A 18 -21.22 11.72 -4.74
C LEU A 18 -20.62 10.92 -3.58
N PHE A 19 -20.27 9.65 -3.77
CA PHE A 19 -19.56 8.87 -2.75
C PHE A 19 -18.04 9.10 -2.75
N TYR A 20 -17.48 9.62 -3.84
CA TYR A 20 -16.04 9.83 -3.98
C TYR A 20 -15.55 11.16 -3.38
N LEU A 21 -16.43 12.15 -3.20
CA LEU A 21 -16.07 13.45 -2.63
C LEU A 21 -16.13 13.52 -1.10
N SER A 22 -16.80 12.57 -0.44
CA SER A 22 -17.01 12.62 1.02
C SER A 22 -15.87 12.00 1.84
N PHE A 23 -15.03 11.13 1.26
CA PHE A 23 -13.89 10.53 1.97
C PHE A 23 -12.57 11.29 1.78
N GLY A 24 -12.50 12.22 0.81
CA GLY A 24 -11.31 13.04 0.57
C GLY A 24 -11.19 14.26 1.51
N TYR A 25 -12.30 14.78 2.03
CA TYR A 25 -12.31 16.07 2.72
C TYR A 25 -12.14 15.99 4.25
N VAL A 26 -12.54 14.88 4.87
CA VAL A 26 -12.46 14.73 6.34
C VAL A 26 -11.02 14.49 6.82
N ARG A 27 -10.14 13.96 5.97
CA ARG A 27 -8.74 13.68 6.38
C ARG A 27 -7.82 14.90 6.36
N VAL A 28 -8.22 15.99 5.72
CA VAL A 28 -7.43 17.23 5.68
C VAL A 28 -7.77 18.12 6.88
N HIS A 29 -9.00 18.07 7.38
CA HIS A 29 -9.43 18.97 8.45
C HIS A 29 -9.05 18.51 9.87
N MET A 30 -8.67 17.24 10.04
CA MET A 30 -8.20 16.67 11.30
C MET A 30 -6.66 16.69 11.44
N ALA A 31 -5.97 17.58 10.70
CA ALA A 31 -4.52 17.75 10.79
C ALA A 31 -4.11 19.09 11.43
N TYR A 32 -5.04 20.04 11.58
CA TYR A 32 -4.72 21.39 12.07
C TYR A 32 -4.70 21.53 13.60
N SER A 33 -5.19 20.55 14.37
CA SER A 33 -5.19 20.63 15.85
C SER A 33 -3.97 20.02 16.53
N CYS A 34 -3.05 19.40 15.80
CA CYS A 34 -1.97 18.59 16.39
C CYS A 34 -0.62 19.30 16.53
N GLY A 35 -0.49 20.57 16.11
CA GLY A 35 0.75 21.35 16.28
C GLY A 35 1.99 20.76 15.58
N ILE A 36 1.81 19.84 14.62
CA ILE A 36 2.92 19.26 13.87
C ILE A 36 3.28 20.22 12.72
N PRO A 37 4.51 20.75 12.67
CA PRO A 37 4.91 21.66 11.60
C PRO A 37 4.91 20.92 10.24
N PRO A 38 4.44 21.55 9.15
CA PRO A 38 4.24 20.90 7.84
C PRO A 38 5.53 20.32 7.25
N LYS A 39 6.71 20.81 7.67
CA LYS A 39 8.01 20.29 7.26
C LYS A 39 8.25 18.85 7.71
N ARG A 40 7.73 18.44 8.87
CA ARG A 40 7.89 17.07 9.40
C ARG A 40 7.03 16.06 8.64
N MET A 41 5.88 16.50 8.13
CA MET A 41 4.93 15.66 7.40
C MET A 41 5.46 15.29 6.00
N ARG A 42 6.12 16.23 5.32
CA ARG A 42 6.81 15.97 4.04
C ARG A 42 7.93 14.94 4.21
N GLN A 43 8.76 15.10 5.25
CA GLN A 43 9.84 14.15 5.58
C GLN A 43 9.34 12.73 5.93
N ILE A 44 8.13 12.60 6.50
CA ILE A 44 7.51 11.30 6.77
C ILE A 44 6.97 10.66 5.49
N MET A 45 6.44 11.47 4.56
CA MET A 45 5.94 10.99 3.26
C MET A 45 7.07 10.66 2.28
N ASP A 46 8.17 11.42 2.28
CA ASP A 46 9.33 11.20 1.41
C ASP A 46 10.19 10.00 1.85
N ASN A 47 10.03 9.53 3.10
CA ASN A 47 10.76 8.38 3.64
C ASN A 47 9.98 7.06 3.51
N GLN A 48 8.74 7.10 3.01
CA GLN A 48 7.92 5.91 2.71
C GLN A 48 8.21 5.33 1.31
N THR A 49 8.86 6.11 0.44
CA THR A 49 9.06 5.79 -0.99
C THR A 49 10.37 5.05 -1.32
N ASN A 50 11.10 4.57 -0.30
CA ASN A 50 12.45 4.05 -0.49
C ASN A 50 12.61 2.58 -0.07
N ARG A 51 11.59 1.75 -0.35
CA ARG A 51 11.75 0.29 -0.26
C ARG A 51 12.22 -0.23 -1.62
N PRO A 52 13.26 -1.07 -1.67
CA PRO A 52 13.88 -1.46 -2.93
C PRO A 52 12.93 -2.23 -3.87
N TRP A 53 11.90 -2.88 -3.33
CA TRP A 53 10.94 -3.67 -4.10
C TRP A 53 9.75 -2.88 -4.64
N ASP A 54 9.50 -1.64 -4.19
CA ASP A 54 8.30 -0.88 -4.60
C ASP A 54 8.36 -0.45 -6.09
N ALA A 55 9.57 -0.28 -6.62
CA ALA A 55 9.80 0.01 -8.05
C ALA A 55 9.83 -1.25 -8.94
N VAL A 56 9.75 -2.44 -8.34
CA VAL A 56 9.93 -3.71 -9.04
C VAL A 56 8.57 -4.36 -9.29
N ALA A 57 8.26 -4.62 -10.56
CA ALA A 57 7.03 -5.30 -10.93
C ALA A 57 6.99 -6.73 -10.35
N PRO A 58 5.85 -7.19 -9.77
CA PRO A 58 5.70 -8.53 -9.19
C PRO A 58 5.56 -9.57 -10.31
N THR A 59 6.65 -9.81 -11.02
CA THR A 59 6.71 -10.73 -12.17
C THR A 59 7.46 -12.01 -11.79
N GLY A 60 7.18 -13.11 -12.48
CA GLY A 60 7.90 -14.37 -12.32
C GLY A 60 7.37 -15.27 -11.18
N PRO A 61 8.22 -16.20 -10.68
CA PRO A 61 7.80 -17.20 -9.71
C PRO A 61 7.46 -16.56 -8.35
N ILE A 62 6.35 -17.01 -7.76
CA ILE A 62 5.90 -16.56 -6.45
C ILE A 62 6.21 -17.64 -5.41
N TYR A 63 7.03 -17.29 -4.43
CA TYR A 63 7.43 -18.19 -3.35
C TYR A 63 6.46 -18.13 -2.18
N ARG A 64 6.21 -19.27 -1.54
CA ARG A 64 5.55 -19.26 -0.22
C ARG A 64 6.48 -18.64 0.80
N VAL A 65 5.94 -18.15 1.91
CA VAL A 65 6.73 -17.50 2.97
C VAL A 65 7.86 -18.41 3.49
N LYS A 66 7.61 -19.72 3.61
CA LYS A 66 8.63 -20.70 4.01
C LYS A 66 9.81 -20.74 3.04
N ASP A 67 9.52 -20.75 1.74
CA ASP A 67 10.54 -20.82 0.68
C ASP A 67 11.26 -19.48 0.54
N ALA A 68 10.55 -18.35 0.69
CA ALA A 68 11.14 -17.02 0.73
C ALA A 68 12.09 -16.83 1.91
N ALA A 69 11.75 -17.36 3.09
CA ALA A 69 12.62 -17.33 4.26
C ALA A 69 13.89 -18.18 4.04
N ALA A 70 13.73 -19.37 3.44
CA ALA A 70 14.86 -20.22 3.06
C ALA A 70 15.75 -19.54 2.00
N TYR A 71 15.16 -18.86 1.02
CA TYR A 71 15.86 -18.11 -0.02
C TYR A 71 16.74 -17.00 0.57
N LEU A 72 16.24 -16.29 1.58
CA LEU A 72 16.98 -15.26 2.30
C LEU A 72 17.95 -15.80 3.37
N GLY A 73 17.97 -17.13 3.61
CA GLY A 73 18.80 -17.74 4.64
C GLY A 73 18.38 -17.40 6.08
N ILE A 74 17.11 -17.11 6.32
CA ILE A 74 16.58 -16.76 7.65
C ILE A 74 15.47 -17.71 8.11
N SER A 75 15.21 -17.75 9.42
CA SER A 75 14.06 -18.47 9.95
C SER A 75 12.73 -17.79 9.57
N ILE A 76 11.66 -18.58 9.50
CA ILE A 76 10.31 -18.08 9.18
C ILE A 76 9.85 -17.03 10.20
N THR A 77 10.15 -17.24 11.49
CA THR A 77 9.82 -16.27 12.55
C THR A 77 10.51 -14.93 12.31
N ASN A 78 11.82 -14.95 12.00
CA ASN A 78 12.60 -13.75 11.70
C ASN A 78 12.09 -13.05 10.42
N TYR A 79 11.62 -13.82 9.43
CA TYR A 79 10.96 -13.27 8.26
C TYR A 79 9.75 -12.42 8.64
N TYR A 80 8.82 -12.95 9.45
CA TYR A 80 7.64 -12.19 9.89
C TYR A 80 7.99 -10.97 10.75
N GLU A 81 8.99 -11.08 11.63
CA GLU A 81 9.49 -9.94 12.40
C GLU A 81 10.02 -8.82 11.48
N LYS A 82 10.80 -9.17 10.46
CA LYS A 82 11.33 -8.22 9.48
C LYS A 82 10.23 -7.62 8.59
N VAL A 83 9.20 -8.38 8.24
CA VAL A 83 8.02 -7.86 7.55
C VAL A 83 7.25 -6.87 8.44
N ALA A 84 7.05 -7.20 9.73
CA ALA A 84 6.38 -6.31 10.67
C ALA A 84 7.16 -5.00 10.88
N ARG A 85 8.50 -5.07 10.85
CA ARG A 85 9.40 -3.90 10.86
C ARG A 85 9.45 -3.13 9.53
N GLY A 86 8.87 -3.67 8.46
CA GLY A 86 8.90 -3.09 7.12
C GLY A 86 10.26 -3.19 6.41
N SER A 87 11.14 -4.10 6.87
CA SER A 87 12.44 -4.38 6.23
C SER A 87 12.35 -5.40 5.10
N LEU A 88 11.27 -6.18 5.04
CA LEU A 88 11.00 -7.16 3.99
C LEU A 88 9.61 -6.93 3.38
N PRO A 89 9.39 -7.37 2.12
CA PRO A 89 8.09 -7.27 1.48
C PRO A 89 7.03 -8.14 2.18
N ALA A 90 5.83 -7.58 2.31
CA ALA A 90 4.68 -8.33 2.79
C ALA A 90 4.23 -9.36 1.73
N PRO A 91 3.81 -10.58 2.14
CA PRO A 91 3.27 -11.55 1.20
C PRO A 91 2.01 -11.02 0.50
N LEU A 92 1.99 -11.11 -0.83
CA LEU A 92 0.81 -10.81 -1.63
C LEU A 92 -0.22 -11.92 -1.47
N LYS A 93 -1.49 -11.54 -1.39
CA LYS A 93 -2.60 -12.47 -1.40
C LYS A 93 -2.94 -12.79 -2.87
N ILE A 94 -2.71 -14.05 -3.26
CA ILE A 94 -2.92 -14.52 -4.65
C ILE A 94 -4.33 -15.08 -4.82
N GLY A 95 -4.92 -15.60 -3.73
CA GLY A 95 -6.27 -16.17 -3.72
C GLY A 95 -6.81 -16.31 -2.30
N GLY A 96 -7.83 -17.16 -2.11
CA GLY A 96 -8.53 -17.31 -0.82
C GLY A 96 -7.60 -17.52 0.37
N HIS A 97 -6.81 -18.60 0.32
CA HIS A 97 -5.85 -18.98 1.38
C HIS A 97 -4.38 -18.94 0.93
N ALA A 98 -4.12 -18.61 -0.33
CA ALA A 98 -2.76 -18.59 -0.87
C ALA A 98 -2.15 -17.19 -0.75
N SER A 99 -1.00 -17.13 -0.09
CA SER A 99 -0.14 -15.94 -0.06
C SER A 99 1.29 -16.31 -0.47
N GLY A 100 1.98 -15.35 -1.07
CA GLY A 100 3.35 -15.55 -1.51
C GLY A 100 4.06 -14.26 -1.88
N VAL A 101 5.36 -14.37 -2.12
CA VAL A 101 6.27 -13.25 -2.35
C VAL A 101 6.94 -13.47 -3.71
N PRO A 102 6.85 -12.51 -4.64
CA PRO A 102 7.54 -12.59 -5.92
C PRO A 102 9.06 -12.68 -5.75
N ALA A 103 9.72 -13.51 -6.54
CA ALA A 103 11.18 -13.62 -6.54
C ALA A 103 11.91 -12.27 -6.74
N PRO A 104 11.50 -11.41 -7.70
CA PRO A 104 12.21 -10.15 -7.95
C PRO A 104 12.22 -9.19 -6.76
N TRP A 105 11.20 -9.28 -5.89
CA TRP A 105 11.15 -8.48 -4.68
C TRP A 105 12.24 -8.93 -3.69
N LEU A 106 12.44 -10.23 -3.53
CA LEU A 106 13.51 -10.77 -2.68
C LEU A 106 14.89 -10.39 -3.25
N ASP A 107 15.06 -10.47 -4.57
CA ASP A 107 16.32 -10.09 -5.21
C ASP A 107 16.63 -8.61 -5.01
N SER A 108 15.63 -7.73 -5.07
CA SER A 108 15.81 -6.30 -4.81
C SER A 108 16.26 -6.02 -3.36
N VAL A 109 15.76 -6.81 -2.39
CA VAL A 109 16.22 -6.73 -0.99
C VAL A 109 17.67 -7.13 -0.89
N ILE A 110 18.07 -8.23 -1.53
CA ILE A 110 19.44 -8.74 -1.52
C ILE A 110 20.37 -7.71 -2.18
N ALA A 111 19.99 -7.18 -3.34
CA ALA A 111 20.75 -6.15 -4.05
C ALA A 111 20.93 -4.89 -3.20
N HIS A 112 19.87 -4.44 -2.51
CA HIS A 112 19.92 -3.28 -1.62
C HIS A 112 20.81 -3.53 -0.39
N ALA A 113 20.76 -4.73 0.19
CA ALA A 113 21.64 -5.12 1.29
C ALA A 113 23.11 -5.20 0.85
N ALA A 114 23.37 -5.76 -0.33
CA ALA A 114 24.70 -5.86 -0.92
C ALA A 114 25.29 -4.49 -1.27
N ALA A 115 24.46 -3.52 -1.63
CA ALA A 115 24.87 -2.13 -1.86
C ALA A 115 25.33 -1.39 -0.58
N GLY A 116 25.26 -2.03 0.59
CA GLY A 116 25.71 -1.44 1.85
C GLY A 116 24.76 -0.40 2.43
N VAL A 117 23.55 -0.27 1.87
CA VAL A 117 22.46 0.56 2.42
C VAL A 117 21.72 -0.26 3.48
N ALA A 118 22.46 -0.82 4.43
CA ALA A 118 21.89 -1.47 5.60
C ALA A 118 21.54 -0.36 6.61
N ARG A 119 20.23 -0.16 6.84
CA ARG A 119 19.71 0.79 7.84
C ARG A 119 20.07 0.38 9.26
#